data_AF-A0A1V3QME3-F1
#
_entry.id   AF-A0A1V3QME3-F1
#
_cell.length_a   1.000
_cell.length_b   1.000
_cell.length_c   1.000
_cell.angle_alpha   90.00
_cell.angle_beta   90.00
_cell.angle_gamma   90.00
#
_symmetry.space_group_name_H-M   'P 1'
#
loop_
_entity.id
_entity.type
_entity.pdbx_description
1 polymer ?
#
loop_
_entity_poly.entity_id
_entity_poly.type
_entity_poly.pdbx_seq_one_letter_code
_entity_poly.pdbx_strand_id
1 'polypeptide(L)'
;MTTLLTLISTLLWWVLYSSIGALLFALIGWSVLRWTERCAVVFNRIYLACLLWTMIGLLLITGVAAYEGHLHPPYAALLDSGLLRCTLVLDMLIGTFLLWRLTPRVDAHRIRPGSACMAVATIMAISFGIATSLA
;
A
#
# COMPACT_ATOMS: atom_id res chain seq x y z
N MET A 1 19.43 22.19 -14.27
CA MET A 1 18.24 22.11 -15.16
C MET A 1 17.81 20.66 -15.38
N THR A 2 18.70 19.77 -15.84
CA THR A 2 18.39 18.34 -16.05
C THR A 2 18.01 17.57 -14.78
N THR A 3 18.70 17.82 -13.67
CA THR A 3 18.42 17.18 -12.36
C THR A 3 17.06 17.57 -11.78
N LEU A 4 16.67 18.84 -11.92
CA LEU A 4 15.38 19.33 -11.44
C LEU A 4 14.23 18.76 -12.29
N LEU A 5 14.38 18.71 -13.62
CA LEU A 5 13.40 18.11 -14.52
C LEU A 5 13.21 16.62 -14.24
N THR A 6 14.31 15.89 -14.04
CA THR A 6 14.26 14.45 -13.73
C THR A 6 13.56 14.21 -12.39
N LEU A 7 13.90 14.96 -11.34
CA LEU A 7 13.21 14.85 -10.05
C LEU A 7 11.69 15.10 -10.16
N ILE A 8 11.28 16.17 -10.84
CA ILE A 8 9.85 16.50 -11.02
C ILE A 8 9.14 15.40 -11.81
N SER A 9 9.74 14.94 -12.90
CA SER A 9 9.19 13.84 -13.71
C SER A 9 9.00 12.57 -12.87
N THR A 10 10.00 12.20 -12.07
CA THR A 10 9.96 11.01 -11.21
C THR A 10 8.87 11.12 -10.14
N LEU A 11 8.74 12.31 -9.51
CA LEU A 11 7.68 12.60 -8.54
C LEU A 11 6.29 12.49 -9.17
N LEU A 12 6.10 13.03 -10.37
CA LEU A 12 4.83 12.94 -11.10
C LEU A 12 4.45 11.50 -11.39
N TRP A 13 5.38 10.71 -11.92
CA TRP A 13 5.15 9.29 -12.20
C TRP A 13 4.86 8.50 -10.93
N TRP A 14 5.58 8.76 -9.84
CA TRP A 14 5.35 8.10 -8.56
C TRP A 14 3.92 8.35 -8.06
N VAL A 15 3.46 9.61 -8.09
CA VAL A 15 2.09 9.98 -7.69
C VAL A 15 1.04 9.34 -8.61
N LEU A 16 1.24 9.39 -9.92
CA LEU A 16 0.29 8.86 -10.91
C LEU A 16 0.11 7.34 -10.77
N TYR A 17 1.20 6.58 -10.69
CA TYR A 17 1.12 5.12 -10.53
C TYR A 17 0.51 4.73 -9.18
N SER A 18 0.87 5.43 -8.11
CA SER A 18 0.31 5.16 -6.78
C SER A 18 -1.17 5.47 -6.70
N SER A 19 -1.64 6.49 -7.43
CA SER A 19 -3.05 6.85 -7.56
C SER A 19 -3.88 5.74 -8.22
N ILE A 20 -3.38 5.19 -9.33
CA ILE A 20 -4.04 4.07 -10.04
C ILE A 20 -4.11 2.83 -9.12
N GLY A 21 -2.99 2.46 -8.49
CA GLY A 21 -2.95 1.33 -7.56
C GLY A 21 -3.85 1.54 -6.34
N ALA A 22 -3.84 2.75 -5.78
CA ALA A 22 -4.67 3.12 -4.64
C ALA A 22 -6.16 3.00 -4.93
N LEU A 23 -6.60 3.28 -6.16
CA LEU A 23 -7.99 3.13 -6.56
C LEU A 23 -8.44 1.67 -6.50
N LEU A 24 -7.61 0.73 -7.00
CA LEU A 24 -7.89 -0.70 -6.92
C LEU A 24 -7.93 -1.18 -5.47
N PHE A 25 -6.96 -0.77 -4.66
CA PHE A 25 -6.92 -1.10 -3.24
C PHE A 25 -8.09 -0.50 -2.47
N ALA A 26 -8.50 0.72 -2.81
CA ALA A 26 -9.65 1.36 -2.20
C ALA A 26 -10.96 0.67 -2.56
N LEU A 27 -11.12 0.16 -3.78
CA LEU A 27 -12.29 -0.64 -4.16
C LEU A 27 -12.39 -1.94 -3.36
N ILE A 28 -11.28 -2.67 -3.24
CA ILE A 28 -11.22 -3.90 -2.45
C ILE A 28 -11.48 -3.57 -0.98
N GLY A 29 -10.71 -2.65 -0.40
CA GLY A 29 -10.83 -2.25 0.99
C GLY A 29 -12.23 -1.75 1.35
N TRP A 30 -12.84 -0.93 0.49
CA TRP A 30 -14.21 -0.45 0.67
C TRP A 30 -15.24 -1.58 0.68
N SER A 31 -15.12 -2.55 -0.24
CA SER A 31 -16.03 -3.70 -0.26
C SER A 31 -15.91 -4.56 1.00
N VAL A 32 -14.69 -4.80 1.47
CA VAL A 32 -14.39 -5.58 2.68
C VAL A 32 -14.83 -4.85 3.95
N LEU A 33 -14.58 -3.54 4.06
CA LEU A 33 -15.01 -2.73 5.19
C LEU A 33 -16.53 -2.63 5.28
N ARG A 34 -17.21 -2.49 4.14
CA ARG A 34 -18.69 -2.47 4.09
C ARG A 34 -19.27 -3.81 4.50
N TRP A 35 -18.64 -4.91 4.10
CA TRP A 35 -19.04 -6.26 4.50
C TRP A 35 -18.85 -6.51 6.01
N THR A 36 -17.68 -6.15 6.53
CA THR A 36 -17.30 -6.43 7.93
C THR A 36 -18.02 -5.51 8.92
N GLU A 37 -18.10 -4.22 8.64
CA GLU A 37 -18.71 -3.24 9.56
C GLU A 37 -20.23 -3.12 9.38
N ARG A 38 -20.80 -3.63 8.27
CA ARG A 38 -22.21 -3.49 7.85
C ARG A 38 -22.75 -2.04 7.83
N CYS A 39 -21.86 -1.05 7.83
CA CYS A 39 -22.16 0.37 7.80
C CYS A 39 -21.67 1.00 6.50
N ALA A 40 -22.22 2.16 6.15
CA ALA A 40 -21.68 2.97 5.07
C ALA A 40 -20.29 3.50 5.47
N VAL A 41 -19.32 3.37 4.57
CA VAL A 41 -17.96 3.89 4.73
C VAL A 41 -17.67 4.84 3.57
N VAL A 42 -17.12 6.01 3.89
CA VAL A 42 -16.87 7.07 2.90
C VAL A 42 -15.70 6.67 2.00
N PHE A 43 -15.99 6.37 0.74
CA PHE A 43 -14.98 5.94 -0.24
C PHE A 43 -13.81 6.92 -0.35
N ASN A 44 -14.07 8.23 -0.34
CA ASN A 44 -13.03 9.25 -0.45
C ASN A 44 -11.96 9.16 0.68
N ARG A 45 -12.38 8.78 1.89
CA ARG A 45 -11.45 8.64 3.04
C ARG A 45 -10.62 7.36 2.94
N ILE A 46 -11.23 6.26 2.48
CA ILE A 46 -10.51 5.01 2.20
C ILE A 46 -9.50 5.25 1.07
N TYR A 47 -9.92 5.92 0.01
CA TYR A 47 -9.05 6.25 -1.12
C TYR A 47 -7.83 7.05 -0.68
N LEU A 48 -8.03 8.09 0.15
CA LEU A 48 -6.91 8.85 0.70
C LEU A 48 -5.97 7.98 1.54
N ALA A 49 -6.51 7.09 2.38
CA ALA A 49 -5.70 6.17 3.18
C ALA A 49 -4.90 5.20 2.32
N CYS A 50 -5.54 4.61 1.30
CA CYS A 50 -4.90 3.73 0.32
C CYS A 50 -3.85 4.46 -0.52
N LEU A 51 -4.08 5.73 -0.89
CA LEU A 51 -3.10 6.54 -1.63
C LEU A 51 -1.83 6.79 -0.82
N LEU A 52 -1.99 7.20 0.44
CA LEU A 52 -0.84 7.39 1.33
C LEU A 52 -0.11 6.08 1.57
N TRP A 53 -0.85 4.98 1.73
CA TRP A 53 -0.28 3.66 1.89
C TRP A 53 0.51 3.21 0.66
N THR A 54 -0.04 3.33 -0.56
CA THR A 54 0.67 2.94 -1.79
C THR A 54 1.90 3.80 -2.06
N MET A 55 1.83 5.10 -1.77
CA MET A 55 3.00 5.99 -1.86
C MET A 55 4.11 5.53 -0.92
N ILE A 56 3.79 5.27 0.35
CA ILE A 56 4.76 4.81 1.34
C ILE A 56 5.30 3.42 0.98
N GLY A 57 4.44 2.49 0.59
CA GLY A 57 4.83 1.14 0.21
C GLY A 57 5.76 1.11 -1.00
N LEU A 58 5.49 1.93 -2.03
CA LEU A 58 6.41 2.09 -3.16
C LEU A 58 7.76 2.65 -2.72
N LEU A 59 7.79 3.64 -1.84
CA LEU A 59 9.04 4.22 -1.32
C LEU A 59 9.83 3.19 -0.49
N LEU A 60 9.15 2.38 0.31
CA LEU A 60 9.74 1.30 1.09
C LEU A 60 10.35 0.22 0.20
N ILE A 61 9.60 -0.29 -0.79
CA ILE A 61 10.07 -1.35 -1.68
C ILE A 61 11.21 -0.86 -2.57
N THR A 62 11.08 0.34 -3.16
CA THR A 62 12.15 0.92 -3.99
C THR A 62 13.40 1.24 -3.17
N GLY A 63 13.24 1.71 -1.92
CA GLY A 63 14.35 1.94 -1.01
C GLY A 63 15.12 0.67 -0.65
N VAL A 64 14.41 -0.42 -0.35
CA VAL A 64 15.03 -1.74 -0.11
C VAL A 64 15.69 -2.27 -1.37
N ALA A 65 15.03 -2.18 -2.54
CA ALA A 65 15.59 -2.63 -3.80
C ALA A 65 16.87 -1.86 -4.18
N ALA A 66 16.90 -0.55 -3.94
CA ALA A 66 18.11 0.24 -4.13
C ALA A 66 19.21 -0.17 -3.14
N TYR A 67 18.88 -0.38 -1.87
CA TYR A 67 19.86 -0.78 -0.86
C TYR A 67 20.46 -2.17 -1.13
N GLU A 68 19.61 -3.17 -1.39
CA GLU A 68 20.04 -4.53 -1.73
C GLU A 68 20.73 -4.60 -3.09
N GLY A 69 20.27 -3.82 -4.08
CA GLY A 69 20.90 -3.73 -5.40
C GLY A 69 22.33 -3.16 -5.35
N HIS A 70 22.65 -2.35 -4.34
CA HIS A 70 24.02 -1.90 -4.07
C HIS A 70 24.90 -2.99 -3.44
N LEU A 71 24.31 -3.98 -2.75
CA LEU A 71 25.02 -5.02 -2.01
C LEU A 71 25.17 -6.33 -2.80
N HIS A 72 24.17 -6.71 -3.62
CA HIS A 72 24.13 -7.98 -4.35
C HIS A 72 23.53 -7.82 -5.77
N PRO A 73 24.33 -7.45 -6.79
CA PRO A 73 23.93 -7.64 -8.18
C PRO A 73 24.05 -9.16 -8.51
N PRO A 74 23.01 -9.89 -8.96
CA PRO A 74 21.73 -9.50 -9.57
C PRO A 74 20.49 -9.64 -8.65
N TYR A 75 19.43 -8.88 -8.96
CA TYR A 75 18.12 -8.81 -8.26
C TYR A 75 17.34 -10.15 -8.10
N ALA A 76 17.91 -11.28 -8.49
CA ALA A 76 17.24 -12.58 -8.56
C ALA A 76 16.81 -13.13 -7.19
N ALA A 77 17.44 -12.71 -6.08
CA ALA A 77 17.12 -13.20 -4.74
C ALA A 77 16.47 -12.14 -3.82
N LEU A 78 15.80 -11.12 -4.39
CA LEU A 78 15.13 -10.09 -3.58
C LEU A 78 14.00 -10.67 -2.69
N LEU A 79 13.40 -11.79 -3.09
CA LEU A 79 12.35 -12.50 -2.33
C LEU A 79 12.88 -13.32 -1.15
N ASP A 80 14.18 -13.64 -1.13
CA ASP A 80 14.80 -14.37 -0.03
C ASP A 80 15.41 -13.45 1.03
N SER A 81 15.53 -12.15 0.73
CA SER A 81 16.13 -11.20 1.66
C SER A 81 15.25 -10.97 2.89
N GLY A 82 15.85 -11.12 4.07
CA GLY A 82 15.18 -10.83 5.35
C GLY A 82 14.73 -9.37 5.46
N LEU A 83 15.44 -8.45 4.78
CA LEU A 83 15.09 -7.04 4.70
C LEU A 83 13.76 -6.82 3.99
N LEU A 84 13.51 -7.47 2.84
CA LEU A 84 12.25 -7.34 2.13
C LEU A 84 11.08 -7.86 2.98
N ARG A 85 11.28 -8.97 3.71
CA ARG A 85 10.26 -9.50 4.64
C ARG A 85 9.93 -8.52 5.77
N CYS A 86 10.94 -7.94 6.42
CA CYS A 86 10.73 -6.91 7.44
C CYS A 86 9.97 -5.69 6.88
N THR A 87 10.32 -5.27 5.66
CA THR A 87 9.67 -4.14 5.00
C THR A 87 8.22 -4.43 4.63
N LEU A 88 7.89 -5.66 4.21
CA LEU A 88 6.51 -6.08 3.97
C LEU A 88 5.67 -6.06 5.27
N VAL A 89 6.25 -6.49 6.39
CA VAL A 89 5.57 -6.41 7.70
C VAL A 89 5.34 -4.95 8.10
N LEU A 90 6.34 -4.09 7.93
CA LEU A 90 6.20 -2.65 8.19
C LEU A 90 5.12 -2.02 7.29
N ASP A 91 5.09 -2.36 6.01
CA ASP A 91 4.08 -1.87 5.08
C ASP A 91 2.67 -2.28 5.51
N MET A 92 2.50 -3.53 5.96
CA MET A 92 1.23 -4.04 6.47
C MET A 92 0.75 -3.28 7.73
N LEU A 93 1.67 -2.97 8.65
CA LEU A 93 1.38 -2.18 9.85
C LEU A 93 0.99 -0.73 9.49
N ILE A 94 1.71 -0.13 8.55
CA ILE A 94 1.46 1.23 8.06
C ILE A 94 0.07 1.30 7.39
N GLY A 95 -0.24 0.37 6.49
CA GLY A 95 -1.54 0.27 5.84
C GLY A 95 -2.69 0.14 6.84
N THR A 96 -2.50 -0.72 7.85
CA THR A 96 -3.52 -0.95 8.89
C THR A 96 -3.74 0.30 9.73
N PHE A 97 -2.66 0.97 10.12
CA PHE A 97 -2.71 2.22 10.89
C PHE A 97 -3.37 3.36 10.10
N LEU A 98 -3.03 3.53 8.82
CA LEU A 98 -3.60 4.53 7.93
C LEU A 98 -5.11 4.32 7.77
N LEU A 99 -5.53 3.09 7.46
CA LEU A 99 -6.95 2.78 7.32
C LEU A 99 -7.70 3.00 8.63
N TRP A 100 -7.16 2.55 9.77
CA TRP A 100 -7.77 2.75 11.08
C TRP A 100 -7.90 4.22 11.47
N ARG A 101 -6.89 5.05 11.17
CA ARG A 101 -6.85 6.45 11.59
C ARG A 101 -7.63 7.38 10.66
N LEU A 102 -7.57 7.15 9.36
CA LEU A 102 -8.11 8.07 8.34
C LEU A 102 -9.51 7.70 7.86
N THR A 103 -9.98 6.49 8.14
CA THR A 103 -11.31 6.02 7.72
C THR A 103 -12.30 6.08 8.88
N PRO A 104 -13.05 7.18 9.05
CA PRO A 104 -14.16 7.21 10.00
C PRO A 104 -15.35 6.38 9.47
N ARG A 105 -16.11 5.78 10.39
CA ARG A 105 -17.48 5.32 10.09
C ARG A 105 -18.38 6.53 9.87
N VAL A 106 -19.52 6.32 9.19
CA VAL A 106 -20.55 7.36 9.00
C VAL A 106 -21.05 7.93 10.34
N ASP A 107 -21.02 7.16 11.42
CA ASP A 107 -21.39 7.60 12.78
C ASP A 107 -20.28 8.39 13.50
N ALA A 108 -19.27 8.90 12.79
CA ALA A 108 -18.07 9.57 13.32
C ALA A 108 -17.20 8.74 14.29
N HIS A 109 -17.54 7.47 14.51
CA HIS A 109 -16.72 6.53 15.28
C HIS A 109 -15.62 5.91 14.42
N ARG A 110 -14.49 5.53 15.03
CA ARG A 110 -13.43 4.82 14.30
C ARG A 110 -13.85 3.39 13.97
N ILE A 111 -13.34 2.88 12.85
CA ILE A 111 -13.43 1.46 12.51
C ILE A 111 -12.68 0.61 13.54
N ARG A 112 -13.08 -0.65 13.69
CA ARG A 112 -12.37 -1.58 14.57
C ARG A 112 -10.97 -1.84 13.99
N PRO A 113 -9.92 -1.91 14.80
CA PRO A 113 -8.57 -2.22 14.29
C PRO A 113 -8.54 -3.59 13.58
N GLY A 114 -9.38 -4.54 14.02
CA GLY A 114 -9.54 -5.84 13.36
C GLY A 114 -10.12 -5.76 11.94
N SER A 115 -11.07 -4.86 11.66
CA SER A 115 -11.62 -4.70 10.30
C SER A 115 -10.63 -4.01 9.38
N ALA A 116 -9.86 -3.04 9.89
CA ALA A 116 -8.75 -2.43 9.16
C ALA A 116 -7.68 -3.46 8.77
N CYS A 117 -7.29 -4.31 9.73
CA CYS A 117 -6.31 -5.38 9.49
C CYS A 117 -6.81 -6.39 8.46
N MET A 118 -8.08 -6.82 8.55
CA MET A 118 -8.69 -7.72 7.56
C MET A 118 -8.69 -7.12 6.16
N ALA A 119 -9.02 -5.83 6.01
CA ALA A 119 -8.99 -5.15 4.72
C ALA A 119 -7.57 -5.13 4.12
N VAL A 120 -6.56 -4.77 4.91
CA VAL A 120 -5.16 -4.81 4.49
C VAL A 120 -4.72 -6.21 4.08
N ALA A 121 -5.04 -7.21 4.90
CA ALA A 121 -4.71 -8.60 4.64
C ALA A 121 -5.32 -9.10 3.32
N THR A 122 -6.58 -8.76 3.04
CA THR A 122 -7.23 -9.12 1.77
C THR A 122 -6.56 -8.47 0.56
N ILE A 123 -6.19 -7.18 0.66
CA ILE A 123 -5.49 -6.47 -0.40
C ILE A 123 -4.14 -7.14 -0.67
N MET A 124 -3.36 -7.39 0.39
CA MET A 124 -2.06 -8.04 0.30
C MET A 124 -2.15 -9.45 -0.29
N ALA A 125 -3.12 -10.27 0.14
CA ALA A 125 -3.31 -11.62 -0.38
C ALA A 125 -3.63 -11.60 -1.89
N ILE A 126 -4.48 -10.68 -2.35
CA ILE A 126 -4.81 -10.52 -3.77
C ILE A 126 -3.58 -10.04 -4.55
N SER A 127 -2.89 -9.01 -4.07
CA SER A 127 -1.69 -8.47 -4.71
C SER A 127 -0.58 -9.51 -4.83
N PHE A 128 -0.31 -10.27 -3.77
CA PHE A 128 0.69 -11.32 -3.76
C PHE A 128 0.28 -12.50 -4.67
N GLY A 129 -1.01 -12.86 -4.67
CA GLY A 129 -1.55 -13.86 -5.58
C GLY A 129 -1.38 -13.48 -7.05
N ILE A 130 -1.67 -12.23 -7.41
CA ILE A 130 -1.44 -11.71 -8.77
C ILE A 130 0.06 -11.76 -9.10
N ALA A 131 0.92 -11.23 -8.22
CA ALA A 131 2.36 -11.17 -8.45
C ALA A 131 2.98 -12.57 -8.64
N THR A 132 2.57 -13.55 -7.83
CA THR A 132 3.07 -14.94 -7.93
C THR A 132 2.49 -15.71 -9.11
N SER A 133 1.26 -15.41 -9.54
CA SER A 133 0.66 -16.04 -10.73
C SER A 133 1.27 -15.58 -12.06
N LEU A 134 1.91 -14.41 -12.07
CA LEU A 134 2.55 -13.81 -13.24
C LEU A 134 4.06 -14.13 -13.34
N ALA A 135 4.63 -14.76 -12.31
CA ALA A 135 6.02 -15.19 -12.24
C ALA A 135 6.20 -16.63 -12.75
#